data_AF-A0A520BAZ7-F1
#
_entry.id   AF-A0A520BAZ7-F1
#
_cell.length_a   1.000
_cell.length_b   1.000
_cell.length_c   1.000
_cell.angle_alpha   90.00
_cell.angle_beta   90.00
_cell.angle_gamma   90.00
#
_symmetry.space_group_name_H-M   'P 1'
#
loop_
_entity.id
_entity.type
_entity.pdbx_description
1 polymer ?
#
loop_
_entity_poly.entity_id
_entity_poly.type
_entity_poly.pdbx_seq_one_letter_code
_entity_poly.pdbx_strand_id
1 'polypeptide(L)'
;MIILIFFLAHWFLSLFSQTFFLHRYSSHKMFKMEPFWEKFFYLILLISQGSSFLNPRAYAILHRMHHAYSDTEKDPHSPHFFKDVFGMMIATKNMYMNYLKHKIEPEPAFRGNYPEWPLIDRIGDSWIWRISCGIFYIGFYIAFAEYWWMFLLLPIHFLMGPLHGAIVNWCGHKYGYSNHDNEDHSRN
;
A
#
# COMPACT_ATOMS: atom_id res chain seq x y z
N MET A 1 26.70 8.73 0.34
CA MET A 1 25.42 9.45 0.66
C MET A 1 24.28 9.23 -0.34
N ILE A 2 24.55 9.02 -1.63
CA ILE A 2 23.53 8.97 -2.70
C ILE A 2 22.46 7.91 -2.46
N ILE A 3 22.86 6.69 -2.06
CA ILE A 3 21.91 5.59 -1.79
C ILE A 3 20.90 5.94 -0.70
N LEU A 4 21.34 6.59 0.38
CA LEU A 4 20.45 6.97 1.48
C LEU A 4 19.43 8.02 1.05
N ILE A 5 19.86 9.01 0.25
CA ILE A 5 18.96 10.02 -0.30
C ILE A 5 17.93 9.35 -1.22
N PHE A 6 18.37 8.49 -2.13
CA PHE A 6 17.47 7.75 -3.03
C PHE A 6 16.47 6.89 -2.25
N PHE A 7 16.95 6.12 -1.28
CA PHE A 7 16.12 5.25 -0.46
C PHE A 7 15.08 6.04 0.33
N LEU A 8 15.49 7.10 1.04
CA LEU A 8 14.58 7.92 1.85
C LEU A 8 13.59 8.70 0.96
N ALA A 9 14.04 9.26 -0.15
CA ALA A 9 13.17 9.95 -1.09
C ALA A 9 12.10 9.00 -1.63
N HIS A 10 12.48 7.80 -2.06
CA HIS A 10 11.52 6.81 -2.56
C HIS A 10 10.59 6.30 -1.44
N TRP A 11 11.10 6.06 -0.22
CA TRP A 11 10.31 5.70 0.95
C TRP A 11 9.19 6.71 1.20
N PHE A 12 9.54 8.00 1.32
CA PHE A 12 8.57 9.05 1.62
C PHE A 12 7.63 9.36 0.45
N LEU A 13 8.10 9.26 -0.80
CA LEU A 13 7.22 9.39 -1.96
C LEU A 13 6.21 8.24 -2.05
N SER A 14 6.65 7.01 -1.77
CA SER A 14 5.79 5.83 -1.72
C SER A 14 4.71 5.97 -0.64
N LEU A 15 5.13 6.38 0.56
CA LEU A 15 4.24 6.64 1.69
C LEU A 15 3.28 7.81 1.40
N PHE A 16 3.76 8.88 0.76
CA PHE A 16 2.92 9.99 0.33
C PHE A 16 1.84 9.53 -0.64
N SER A 17 2.17 8.77 -1.70
CA SER A 17 1.17 8.28 -2.65
C SER A 17 0.16 7.33 -1.99
N GLN A 18 0.60 6.50 -1.05
CA GLN A 18 -0.29 5.64 -0.28
C GLN A 18 -1.24 6.45 0.60
N THR A 19 -0.73 7.44 1.34
CA THR A 19 -1.53 8.25 2.27
C THR A 19 -2.45 9.23 1.53
N PHE A 20 -1.92 9.99 0.58
CA PHE A 20 -2.66 11.03 -0.13
C PHE A 20 -3.64 10.44 -1.15
N PHE A 21 -3.16 9.57 -2.04
CA PHE A 21 -3.95 9.11 -3.18
C PHE A 21 -4.75 7.82 -2.89
N LEU A 22 -4.13 6.78 -2.31
CA LEU A 22 -4.86 5.53 -2.03
C LEU A 22 -5.79 5.67 -0.83
N HIS A 23 -5.28 6.16 0.29
CA HIS A 23 -6.03 6.25 1.54
C HIS A 23 -7.06 7.40 1.49
N ARG A 24 -6.61 8.66 1.48
CA ARG A 24 -7.51 9.82 1.62
C ARG A 24 -8.40 10.06 0.40
N TYR A 25 -7.85 9.96 -0.81
CA TYR A 25 -8.61 10.21 -2.04
C TYR A 25 -9.41 8.98 -2.51
N SER A 26 -8.75 7.83 -2.71
CA SER A 26 -9.41 6.65 -3.30
C SER A 26 -10.35 5.95 -2.31
N SER A 27 -9.94 5.80 -1.05
CA SER A 27 -10.72 5.06 -0.06
C SER A 27 -11.77 5.93 0.61
N HIS A 28 -11.38 7.09 1.14
CA HIS A 28 -12.26 7.95 1.95
C HIS A 28 -12.94 9.11 1.20
N LYS A 29 -12.51 9.42 -0.02
CA LYS A 29 -13.03 10.57 -0.78
C LYS A 29 -13.05 11.87 0.03
N MET A 30 -12.01 12.11 0.82
CA MET A 30 -11.87 13.30 1.67
C MET A 30 -11.85 14.61 0.87
N PHE A 31 -11.54 14.54 -0.42
CA PHE A 31 -11.53 15.67 -1.34
C PHE A 31 -11.77 15.21 -2.78
N LYS A 32 -12.06 16.16 -3.67
CA LYS A 32 -12.24 15.93 -5.11
C LYS A 32 -11.02 16.42 -5.88
N MET A 33 -10.69 15.73 -6.97
CA MET A 33 -9.66 16.15 -7.92
C MET A 33 -10.29 16.38 -9.28
N GLU A 34 -9.81 17.39 -10.00
CA GLU A 34 -10.06 17.49 -11.44
C GLU A 34 -9.41 16.30 -12.17
N PRO A 35 -9.94 15.88 -13.33
CA PRO A 35 -9.44 14.71 -14.06
C PRO A 35 -7.93 14.73 -14.31
N PHE A 36 -7.35 15.89 -14.60
CA PHE A 36 -5.92 16.05 -14.77
C PHE A 36 -5.13 15.65 -13.52
N TRP A 37 -5.52 16.17 -12.35
CA TRP A 37 -4.83 15.90 -11.10
C TRP A 37 -4.98 14.45 -10.65
N GLU A 38 -6.16 13.85 -10.85
CA GLU A 38 -6.35 12.42 -10.58
C GLU A 38 -5.36 11.58 -11.40
N LYS A 39 -5.24 11.84 -12.70
CA LYS A 39 -4.32 11.13 -13.60
C LYS A 39 -2.86 11.39 -13.25
N PHE A 40 -2.51 12.64 -12.89
CA PHE A 40 -1.17 12.99 -12.42
C PHE A 40 -0.78 12.17 -11.18
N PHE A 41 -1.60 12.16 -10.13
CA PHE A 41 -1.28 11.43 -8.90
C PHE A 41 -1.34 9.91 -9.08
N TYR A 42 -2.13 9.39 -10.03
CA TYR A 42 -2.09 7.98 -10.42
C TYR A 42 -0.74 7.58 -11.02
N LEU A 43 -0.15 8.43 -11.86
CA LEU A 43 1.19 8.19 -12.42
C LEU A 43 2.28 8.30 -11.34
N ILE A 44 2.14 9.28 -10.44
CA ILE A 44 3.03 9.39 -9.28
C ILE A 44 2.94 8.12 -8.43
N LEU A 45 1.74 7.59 -8.17
CA LEU A 45 1.55 6.31 -7.48
C LEU A 45 2.29 5.17 -8.18
N LEU A 46 2.13 5.02 -9.50
CA LEU A 46 2.79 3.96 -10.28
C LEU A 46 4.32 3.98 -10.07
N ILE A 47 4.91 5.17 -10.20
CA ILE A 47 6.36 5.36 -10.12
C ILE A 47 6.85 5.21 -8.67
N SER A 48 6.18 5.86 -7.72
CA SER A 48 6.62 5.93 -6.33
C SER A 48 6.36 4.66 -5.53
N GLN A 49 5.42 3.80 -5.95
CA GLN A 49 5.29 2.47 -5.35
C GLN A 49 6.07 1.42 -6.14
N GLY A 50 6.32 1.63 -7.44
CA GLY A 50 7.20 0.82 -8.28
C GLY A 50 6.92 -0.69 -8.15
N SER A 51 7.89 -1.47 -7.69
CA SER A 51 7.76 -2.91 -7.45
C SER A 51 6.64 -3.30 -6.47
N SER A 52 6.22 -2.36 -5.62
CA SER A 52 5.20 -2.54 -4.58
C SER A 52 3.87 -1.88 -4.90
N PHE A 53 3.62 -1.51 -6.18
CA PHE A 53 2.36 -0.90 -6.63
C PHE A 53 1.11 -1.61 -6.09
N LEU A 54 0.19 -0.81 -5.58
CA LEU A 54 -1.14 -1.21 -5.13
C LEU A 54 -2.20 -0.54 -6.01
N ASN A 55 -3.08 -1.36 -6.56
CA ASN A 55 -4.21 -0.96 -7.39
C ASN A 55 -5.22 -0.16 -6.54
N PRO A 56 -5.57 1.08 -6.95
CA PRO A 56 -6.48 1.94 -6.19
C PRO A 56 -7.85 1.35 -5.87
N ARG A 57 -8.44 0.57 -6.80
CA ARG A 57 -9.73 -0.09 -6.57
C ARG A 57 -9.62 -1.15 -5.49
N ALA A 58 -8.68 -2.09 -5.64
CA ALA A 58 -8.53 -3.19 -4.68
C ALA A 58 -8.12 -2.68 -3.29
N TYR A 59 -7.27 -1.65 -3.24
CA TYR A 59 -6.91 -0.97 -2.00
C TYR A 59 -8.14 -0.33 -1.34
N ALA A 60 -8.91 0.47 -2.08
CA ALA A 60 -10.07 1.18 -1.54
C ALA A 60 -11.14 0.22 -0.99
N ILE A 61 -11.38 -0.91 -1.65
CA ILE A 61 -12.31 -1.93 -1.18
C ILE A 61 -11.85 -2.48 0.18
N LEU A 62 -10.61 -2.98 0.28
CA LEU A 62 -10.07 -3.54 1.53
C LEU A 62 -10.05 -2.49 2.64
N HIS A 63 -9.64 -1.27 2.34
CA HIS A 63 -9.53 -0.20 3.31
C HIS A 63 -10.90 0.17 3.90
N ARG A 64 -11.94 0.23 3.05
CA ARG A 64 -13.32 0.47 3.52
C ARG A 64 -13.86 -0.70 4.33
N MET A 65 -13.55 -1.94 3.95
CA MET A 65 -13.92 -3.13 4.74
C MET A 65 -13.29 -3.08 6.13
N HIS A 66 -12.01 -2.71 6.22
CA HIS A 66 -11.33 -2.55 7.50
C HIS A 66 -12.02 -1.51 8.39
N HIS A 67 -12.37 -0.33 7.87
CA HIS A 67 -13.10 0.65 8.68
C HIS A 67 -14.52 0.20 9.07
N ALA A 68 -15.23 -0.51 8.18
CA ALA A 68 -16.59 -0.95 8.45
C ALA A 68 -16.64 -2.13 9.44
N TYR A 69 -15.57 -2.91 9.53
CA TYR A 69 -15.50 -4.14 10.31
C TYR A 69 -14.32 -4.16 11.28
N SER A 70 -13.82 -2.99 11.66
CA SER A 70 -12.54 -2.85 12.36
C SER A 70 -12.51 -3.72 13.61
N ASP A 71 -11.44 -4.50 13.74
CA ASP A 71 -11.22 -5.40 14.89
C ASP A 71 -12.33 -6.42 15.16
N THR A 72 -13.08 -6.78 14.10
CA THR A 72 -13.97 -7.95 14.06
C THR A 72 -13.39 -9.04 13.14
N GLU A 73 -13.99 -10.24 13.17
CA GLU A 73 -13.57 -11.36 12.30
C GLU A 73 -13.71 -11.06 10.79
N LYS A 74 -14.49 -10.04 10.41
CA LYS A 74 -14.67 -9.61 9.02
C LYS A 74 -13.61 -8.62 8.55
N ASP A 75 -12.75 -8.13 9.45
CA ASP A 75 -11.66 -7.22 9.10
C ASP A 75 -10.61 -7.95 8.23
N PRO A 76 -10.26 -7.44 7.03
CA PRO A 76 -9.23 -8.03 6.18
C PRO A 76 -7.83 -8.10 6.80
N HIS A 77 -7.56 -7.32 7.84
CA HIS A 77 -6.24 -7.19 8.45
C HIS A 77 -6.23 -6.78 9.92
N SER A 78 -7.24 -7.17 10.72
CA SER A 78 -7.14 -6.94 12.17
C SER A 78 -6.08 -7.84 12.79
N PRO A 79 -5.10 -7.30 13.55
CA PRO A 79 -4.03 -8.09 14.15
C PRO A 79 -4.51 -8.98 15.30
N HIS A 80 -5.74 -8.82 15.81
CA HIS A 80 -6.27 -9.59 16.94
C HIS A 80 -6.66 -11.01 16.56
N PHE A 81 -6.90 -11.29 15.28
CA PHE A 81 -7.28 -12.60 14.77
C PHE A 81 -6.12 -13.38 14.14
N PHE A 82 -4.89 -12.85 14.20
CA PHE A 82 -3.69 -13.51 13.67
C PHE A 82 -2.62 -13.68 14.74
N LYS A 83 -1.93 -14.83 14.68
CA LYS A 83 -0.82 -15.14 15.59
C LYS A 83 0.36 -14.18 15.42
N ASP A 84 0.65 -13.80 14.19
CA ASP A 84 1.78 -12.95 13.82
C ASP A 84 1.46 -12.08 12.59
N VAL A 85 2.32 -11.08 12.37
CA VAL A 85 2.18 -10.10 11.29
C VAL A 85 2.24 -10.75 9.90
N PHE A 86 2.98 -11.85 9.73
CA PHE A 86 3.09 -12.52 8.44
C PHE A 86 1.78 -13.23 8.07
N GLY A 87 1.16 -13.91 9.04
CA GLY A 87 -0.16 -14.53 8.87
C GLY A 87 -1.22 -13.52 8.43
N MET A 88 -1.27 -12.38 9.12
CA MET A 88 -2.15 -11.26 8.75
C MET A 88 -1.85 -10.80 7.32
N MET A 89 -0.60 -10.43 7.02
CA MET A 89 -0.22 -9.91 5.70
C MET A 89 -0.50 -10.88 4.55
N ILE A 90 -0.33 -12.19 4.76
CA ILE A 90 -0.66 -13.21 3.77
C ILE A 90 -2.17 -13.29 3.55
N ALA A 91 -2.98 -13.30 4.62
CA ALA A 91 -4.43 -13.29 4.51
C ALA A 91 -4.94 -12.04 3.79
N THR A 92 -4.43 -10.87 4.18
CA THR A 92 -4.75 -9.58 3.55
C THR A 92 -4.36 -9.57 2.08
N LYS A 93 -3.17 -10.05 1.73
CA LYS A 93 -2.74 -10.21 0.33
C LYS A 93 -3.70 -11.11 -0.44
N ASN A 94 -4.09 -12.26 0.10
CA ASN A 94 -4.98 -13.18 -0.60
C ASN A 94 -6.34 -12.54 -0.87
N MET A 95 -6.90 -11.83 0.11
CA MET A 95 -8.15 -11.10 -0.05
C MET A 95 -8.03 -9.96 -1.07
N TYR A 96 -6.96 -9.17 -0.98
CA TYR A 96 -6.61 -8.14 -1.96
C TYR A 96 -6.55 -8.72 -3.38
N MET A 97 -5.88 -9.85 -3.57
CA MET A 97 -5.75 -10.51 -4.87
C MET A 97 -7.09 -11.02 -5.40
N ASN A 98 -8.03 -11.41 -4.54
CA ASN A 98 -9.37 -11.81 -4.96
C ASN A 98 -10.14 -10.62 -5.55
N TYR A 99 -10.11 -9.46 -4.91
CA TYR A 99 -10.75 -8.27 -5.45
C TYR A 99 -10.03 -7.72 -6.67
N LEU A 100 -8.69 -7.70 -6.65
CA LEU A 100 -7.88 -7.26 -7.78
C LEU A 100 -8.20 -8.06 -9.05
N LYS A 101 -8.30 -9.39 -8.92
CA LYS A 101 -8.58 -10.30 -10.03
C LYS A 101 -10.07 -10.48 -10.32
N HIS A 102 -10.94 -9.67 -9.69
CA HIS A 102 -12.40 -9.77 -9.83
C HIS A 102 -12.95 -11.18 -9.57
N LYS A 103 -12.33 -11.93 -8.65
CA LYS A 103 -12.79 -13.27 -8.24
C LYS A 103 -13.96 -13.21 -7.26
N ILE A 104 -14.06 -12.10 -6.54
CA ILE A 104 -15.10 -11.81 -5.56
C ILE A 104 -15.63 -10.42 -5.87
N GLU A 105 -16.94 -10.30 -5.90
CA GLU A 105 -17.62 -9.01 -5.98
C GLU A 105 -17.73 -8.41 -4.57
N PRO A 106 -17.27 -7.18 -4.34
CA PRO A 106 -17.38 -6.55 -3.03
C PRO A 106 -18.84 -6.32 -2.66
N GLU A 107 -19.15 -6.15 -1.38
CA GLU A 107 -20.51 -5.78 -0.96
C GLU A 107 -20.92 -4.41 -1.55
N PRO A 108 -22.23 -4.16 -1.75
CA PRO A 108 -22.69 -2.89 -2.33
C PRO A 108 -22.13 -1.63 -1.66
N ALA A 109 -21.91 -1.68 -0.34
CA ALA A 109 -21.33 -0.58 0.45
C ALA A 109 -19.89 -0.22 0.06
N PHE A 110 -19.14 -1.17 -0.54
CA PHE A 110 -17.73 -0.99 -0.88
C PHE A 110 -17.49 -0.76 -2.39
N ARG A 111 -18.56 -0.79 -3.21
CA ARG A 111 -18.49 -0.64 -4.67
C ARG A 111 -18.39 0.82 -5.11
N GLY A 112 -17.62 1.05 -6.17
CA GLY A 112 -17.54 2.33 -6.88
C GLY A 112 -16.84 3.43 -6.07
N ASN A 113 -16.87 4.65 -6.61
CA ASN A 113 -16.22 5.82 -6.01
C ASN A 113 -14.74 5.58 -5.67
N TYR A 114 -13.99 4.89 -6.52
CA TYR A 114 -12.52 4.82 -6.48
C TYR A 114 -12.02 5.08 -7.91
N PRO A 115 -10.83 5.67 -8.08
CA PRO A 115 -10.30 5.91 -9.41
C PRO A 115 -9.91 4.57 -10.06
N GLU A 116 -10.14 4.46 -11.36
CA GLU A 116 -9.69 3.33 -12.17
C GLU A 116 -8.95 3.85 -13.40
N TRP A 117 -7.87 3.18 -13.77
CA TRP A 117 -7.18 3.44 -15.02
C TRP A 117 -6.64 2.14 -15.60
N PRO A 118 -7.46 1.40 -16.38
CA PRO A 118 -7.16 0.02 -16.79
C PRO A 118 -5.79 -0.19 -17.44
N LEU A 119 -5.30 0.79 -18.20
CA LEU A 119 -3.97 0.75 -18.80
C LEU A 119 -2.86 0.79 -17.73
N ILE A 120 -2.92 1.76 -16.81
CA ILE A 120 -1.92 1.94 -15.75
C ILE A 120 -2.01 0.80 -14.73
N ASP A 121 -3.21 0.34 -14.40
CA ASP A 121 -3.43 -0.80 -13.54
C ASP A 121 -2.75 -2.05 -14.11
N ARG A 122 -2.98 -2.35 -15.39
CA ARG A 122 -2.34 -3.49 -16.06
C ARG A 122 -0.81 -3.39 -16.05
N ILE A 123 -0.26 -2.19 -16.22
CA ILE A 123 1.18 -1.97 -16.15
C ILE A 123 1.68 -2.23 -14.72
N GLY A 124 1.13 -1.54 -13.72
CA GLY A 124 1.57 -1.62 -12.33
C GLY A 124 1.40 -3.02 -11.71
N ASP A 125 0.36 -3.75 -12.12
CA ASP A 125 0.10 -5.12 -11.66
C ASP A 125 0.95 -6.17 -12.38
N SER A 126 1.60 -5.83 -13.49
CA SER A 126 2.43 -6.77 -14.25
C SER A 126 3.74 -7.12 -13.54
N TRP A 127 4.16 -8.38 -13.68
CA TRP A 127 5.50 -8.79 -13.24
C TRP A 127 6.61 -8.09 -13.99
N ILE A 128 6.38 -7.71 -15.26
CA ILE A 128 7.35 -6.97 -16.07
C ILE A 128 7.68 -5.65 -15.37
N TRP A 129 6.67 -4.84 -15.03
CA TRP A 129 6.88 -3.57 -14.30
C TRP A 129 7.61 -3.80 -12.98
N ARG A 130 7.13 -4.75 -12.16
CA ARG A 130 7.69 -4.98 -10.83
C ARG A 130 9.15 -5.43 -10.88
N ILE A 131 9.48 -6.33 -11.81
CA ILE A 131 10.85 -6.81 -12.04
C ILE A 131 11.71 -5.69 -12.63
N SER A 132 11.20 -4.90 -13.58
CA SER A 132 11.93 -3.76 -14.14
C SER A 132 12.29 -2.72 -13.07
N CYS A 133 11.36 -2.38 -12.16
CA CYS A 133 11.67 -1.54 -11.01
C CYS A 133 12.72 -2.18 -10.10
N GLY A 134 12.61 -3.48 -9.81
CA GLY A 134 13.59 -4.20 -9.01
C GLY A 134 15.01 -4.18 -9.62
N ILE A 135 15.11 -4.45 -10.92
CA ILE A 135 16.38 -4.36 -11.66
C ILE A 135 16.93 -2.95 -11.64
N PHE A 136 16.07 -1.93 -11.84
CA PHE A 136 16.48 -0.53 -11.75
C PHE A 136 17.05 -0.20 -10.37
N TYR A 137 16.41 -0.63 -9.28
CA TYR A 137 16.93 -0.41 -7.93
C TYR A 137 18.27 -1.10 -7.73
N ILE A 138 18.41 -2.37 -8.14
CA ILE A 138 19.68 -3.11 -8.05
C ILE A 138 20.78 -2.38 -8.84
N GLY A 139 20.49 -1.97 -10.08
CA GLY A 139 21.43 -1.24 -10.93
C GLY A 139 21.87 0.09 -10.32
N PHE A 140 20.93 0.84 -9.73
CA PHE A 140 21.24 2.08 -9.01
C PHE A 140 22.16 1.81 -7.81
N TYR A 141 21.92 0.72 -7.07
CA TYR A 141 22.76 0.35 -5.94
C TYR A 141 24.15 -0.08 -6.38
N ILE A 142 24.28 -0.88 -7.44
CA ILE A 142 25.58 -1.26 -8.02
C ILE A 142 26.37 -0.04 -8.45
N ALA A 143 25.71 0.97 -9.05
CA ALA A 143 26.38 2.16 -9.56
C ALA A 143 26.86 3.13 -8.47
N PHE A 144 26.14 3.23 -7.33
CA PHE A 144 26.34 4.29 -6.35
C PHE A 144 26.61 3.83 -4.91
N ALA A 145 26.62 2.52 -4.63
CA ALA A 145 26.93 2.03 -3.29
C ALA A 145 28.42 2.19 -2.96
N GLU A 146 28.70 2.98 -1.92
CA GLU A 146 30.05 3.18 -1.38
C GLU A 146 30.49 1.99 -0.50
N TYR A 147 29.51 1.27 0.10
CA TYR A 147 29.76 0.18 1.03
C TYR A 147 28.79 -0.98 0.80
N TRP A 148 29.25 -2.22 1.03
CA TRP A 148 28.47 -3.44 0.80
C TRP A 148 27.18 -3.51 1.64
N TRP A 149 27.17 -2.95 2.85
CA TRP A 149 26.01 -3.02 3.74
C TRP A 149 24.81 -2.24 3.18
N MET A 150 25.04 -1.29 2.26
CA MET A 150 23.94 -0.55 1.63
C MET A 150 23.00 -1.47 0.87
N PHE A 151 23.49 -2.59 0.33
CA PHE A 151 22.66 -3.59 -0.33
C PHE A 151 21.67 -4.28 0.61
N LEU A 152 21.87 -4.23 1.93
CA LEU A 152 20.90 -4.73 2.92
C LEU A 152 19.60 -3.92 2.93
N LEU A 153 19.56 -2.74 2.32
CA LEU A 153 18.34 -1.95 2.16
C LEU A 153 17.45 -2.47 1.01
N LEU A 154 17.99 -3.24 0.05
CA LEU A 154 17.24 -3.70 -1.13
C LEU A 154 15.98 -4.51 -0.78
N PRO A 155 16.00 -5.48 0.16
CA PRO A 155 14.78 -6.19 0.57
C PRO A 155 13.67 -5.24 1.03
N ILE A 156 14.03 -4.20 1.80
CA ILE A 156 13.09 -3.17 2.25
C ILE A 156 12.59 -2.36 1.05
N HIS A 157 13.50 -2.01 0.13
CA HIS A 157 13.21 -1.24 -1.07
C HIS A 157 12.19 -1.94 -1.98
N PHE A 158 12.30 -3.26 -2.15
CA PHE A 158 11.36 -4.03 -2.97
C PHE A 158 9.98 -4.16 -2.33
N LEU A 159 9.93 -4.14 -1.00
CA LEU A 159 8.77 -4.48 -0.18
C LEU A 159 8.20 -3.30 0.61
N MET A 160 8.42 -2.06 0.16
CA MET A 160 7.94 -0.85 0.86
C MET A 160 6.44 -0.87 1.11
N GLY A 161 5.61 -1.15 0.10
CA GLY A 161 4.14 -1.23 0.25
C GLY A 161 3.69 -2.21 1.35
N PRO A 162 4.07 -3.49 1.30
CA PRO A 162 3.80 -4.44 2.37
C PRO A 162 4.32 -4.01 3.74
N LEU A 163 5.51 -3.40 3.83
CA LEU A 163 6.08 -2.96 5.09
C LEU A 163 5.29 -1.79 5.69
N HIS A 164 4.92 -0.78 4.89
CA HIS A 164 4.05 0.31 5.32
C HIS A 164 2.70 -0.21 5.81
N GLY A 165 2.08 -1.13 5.06
CA GLY A 165 0.81 -1.76 5.46
C GLY A 165 0.94 -2.53 6.78
N ALA A 166 2.01 -3.30 6.97
CA ALA A 166 2.27 -4.01 8.21
C ALA A 166 2.42 -3.05 9.40
N ILE A 167 3.16 -1.94 9.23
CA ILE A 167 3.34 -0.94 10.29
C ILE A 167 1.98 -0.36 10.71
N VAL A 168 1.16 0.09 9.77
CA VAL A 168 -0.12 0.73 10.10
C VAL A 168 -1.13 -0.28 10.65
N ASN A 169 -1.31 -1.42 9.99
CA ASN A 169 -2.37 -2.36 10.35
C ASN A 169 -2.02 -3.17 11.61
N TRP A 170 -0.76 -3.57 11.77
CA TRP A 170 -0.33 -4.34 12.94
C TRP A 170 -0.05 -3.43 14.13
N CYS A 171 0.87 -2.47 13.98
CA CYS A 171 1.28 -1.64 15.11
C CYS A 171 0.18 -0.66 15.50
N GLY A 172 -0.53 -0.08 14.52
CA GLY A 172 -1.60 0.89 14.76
C GLY A 172 -2.84 0.33 15.47
N HIS A 173 -2.97 -0.99 15.62
CA HIS A 173 -4.06 -1.62 16.39
C HIS A 173 -3.56 -2.41 17.62
N LYS A 174 -2.24 -2.57 17.77
CA LYS A 174 -1.66 -3.38 18.85
C LYS A 174 -0.86 -2.59 19.88
N TYR A 175 -0.23 -1.50 19.47
CA TYR A 175 0.73 -0.77 20.28
C TYR A 175 0.41 0.72 20.31
N GLY A 176 0.56 1.35 21.47
CA GLY A 176 0.31 2.78 21.65
C GLY A 176 -0.85 3.04 22.60
N TYR A 177 -1.30 4.30 22.64
CA TYR A 177 -2.39 4.77 23.49
C TYR A 177 -3.58 5.21 22.63
N SER A 178 -4.78 5.30 23.21
CA SER A 178 -5.92 5.92 22.52
C SER A 178 -6.33 7.21 23.22
N ASN A 179 -6.64 8.23 22.42
CA ASN A 179 -7.16 9.52 22.89
C ASN A 179 -8.69 9.57 22.82
N HIS A 180 -9.31 8.76 21.96
CA HIS A 180 -10.74 8.77 21.67
C HIS A 180 -11.26 7.33 21.62
N ASP A 181 -12.51 7.13 22.05
CA ASP A 181 -13.18 5.84 21.89
C ASP A 181 -13.81 5.77 20.49
N ASN A 182 -13.19 4.97 19.63
CA ASN A 182 -13.64 4.72 18.26
C ASN A 182 -14.44 3.39 18.16
N GLU A 183 -14.73 2.74 19.29
CA GLU A 183 -15.32 1.39 19.35
C GLU A 183 -14.47 0.31 18.65
N ASP A 184 -13.16 0.55 18.49
CA ASP A 184 -12.16 -0.38 17.94
C ASP A 184 -10.89 -0.41 18.82
N HIS A 185 -9.84 -1.12 18.38
CA HIS A 185 -8.55 -1.17 19.07
C HIS A 185 -7.47 -0.29 18.43
N SER A 186 -7.84 0.72 17.64
CA SER A 186 -6.91 1.68 17.04
C SER A 186 -6.09 2.45 18.10
N ARG A 187 -4.84 2.76 17.77
CA ARG A 187 -3.82 3.38 18.64
C ARG A 187 -3.11 4.54 17.93
N ASN A 188 -2.69 5.53 18.73
CA ASN A 188 -1.82 6.64 18.34
C ASN A 188 -0.33 6.27 18.44
#